data_AF-A0A8H6UGA4-F1
#
_entry.id   AF-A0A8H6UGA4-F1
#
_cell.length_a   1.000
_cell.length_b   1.000
_cell.length_c   1.000
_cell.angle_alpha   90.00
_cell.angle_beta   90.00
_cell.angle_gamma   90.00
#
_symmetry.space_group_name_H-M   'P 1'
#
loop_
_entity.id
_entity.type
_entity.pdbx_description
1 polymer ?
#
loop_
_entity_poly.entity_id
_entity_poly.type
_entity_poly.pdbx_seq_one_letter_code
_entity_poly.pdbx_strand_id
1 'polypeptide(L)'
;MPDLRRQIFESGKTMSRKAASREGSRRPSRAASAQSSKQSSRNASRHPSDEEDEGNLSDDTAYSIGSLDDLGDIPEAADTNVNWPEELEDVVEDILDRKRSSVLAREEAYAAFCRLAKSHYIEDRIRSRVIDLASAFAKSIKFETSVRETTLALRALGLLTITSVDDTIYENVEPLLTRTIRDSTSPVIKAAAIHCLGVCTSFGGAGVDSILDQMTFFLDIAASDGHSIEAPDDAATVTAALQEWGYLATEIEDLEAESEEAVQIFMDQLNSNDPARQIAAGENIALLYEKSYTPQEDDDEDEEAESDEESFERAGDRDGPKLVKRYNAYHNTHELEQQLQSLATVHNKHISKRDKKNLHSNFASILTTVENPRRGPMYNKAIDQDSNRQYGSKVRVKIGREGVMSIDRWWKWIRLNSLRRVLQGGFAVHYFEGNRAVLDSLPLMMREPPSDRTSARKSAKGPRNNHRWAVHHHSDED
;
A
#
# COMPACT_ATOMS: atom_id res chain seq x y z
N MET A 1 48.14 28.56 32.74
CA MET A 1 49.12 29.50 32.16
C MET A 1 50.46 29.17 32.80
N PRO A 2 51.46 28.67 32.04
CA PRO A 2 51.94 29.34 30.84
C PRO A 2 51.99 28.48 29.57
N ASP A 3 51.74 29.17 28.47
CA ASP A 3 52.05 28.83 27.08
C ASP A 3 53.50 28.39 26.88
N LEU A 4 53.76 27.70 25.75
CA LEU A 4 54.74 28.17 24.75
C LEU A 4 54.69 27.32 23.46
N ARG A 5 54.15 27.96 22.40
CA ARG A 5 54.57 27.94 20.98
C ARG A 5 54.17 26.74 20.11
N ARG A 6 53.32 26.90 19.07
CA ARG A 6 53.60 27.51 17.73
C ARG A 6 54.86 26.88 17.12
N GLN A 7 54.90 26.31 15.92
CA GLN A 7 54.26 26.64 14.65
C GLN A 7 54.68 25.56 13.62
N ILE A 8 53.78 25.24 12.68
CA ILE A 8 53.98 25.25 11.22
C ILE A 8 55.07 24.32 10.63
N PHE A 9 54.69 23.40 9.73
CA PHE A 9 54.89 23.56 8.27
C PHE A 9 54.23 22.40 7.50
N GLU A 10 53.27 22.77 6.66
CA GLU A 10 52.75 21.99 5.53
C GLU A 10 53.84 21.83 4.46
N SER A 11 53.82 20.70 3.73
CA SER A 11 53.90 20.66 2.25
C SER A 11 54.12 19.21 1.76
N GLY A 12 53.32 18.78 0.78
CA GLY A 12 53.82 17.82 -0.23
C GLY A 12 53.08 16.49 -0.45
N LYS A 13 51.86 16.57 -1.02
CA LYS A 13 51.36 15.75 -2.16
C LYS A 13 51.32 14.20 -2.12
N THR A 14 50.08 13.71 -2.25
CA THR A 14 49.58 12.65 -3.17
C THR A 14 50.05 11.18 -3.02
N MET A 15 49.14 10.26 -2.69
CA MET A 15 48.45 9.38 -3.67
C MET A 15 47.64 8.27 -2.96
N SER A 16 46.42 8.08 -3.47
CA SER A 16 45.53 6.95 -3.21
C SER A 16 46.07 5.66 -3.82
N ARG A 17 45.92 4.51 -3.14
CA ARG A 17 45.76 3.20 -3.80
C ARG A 17 45.20 2.13 -2.84
N LYS A 18 43.91 1.90 -3.03
CA LYS A 18 43.20 0.62 -2.95
C LYS A 18 44.06 -0.54 -3.47
N ALA A 19 44.90 -1.13 -2.60
CA ALA A 19 45.68 -2.34 -2.88
C ALA A 19 46.33 -2.93 -1.59
N ALA A 20 45.58 -3.07 -0.50
CA ALA A 20 46.08 -3.75 0.70
C ALA A 20 44.97 -4.59 1.35
N SER A 21 44.85 -5.85 0.93
CA SER A 21 44.45 -7.01 1.77
C SER A 21 44.04 -8.23 0.92
N ARG A 22 45.00 -8.86 0.24
CA ARG A 22 44.92 -10.28 -0.16
C ARG A 22 46.33 -10.84 -0.19
N GLU A 23 46.80 -11.38 0.94
CA GLU A 23 47.82 -12.44 0.95
C GLU A 23 47.93 -12.94 2.40
N GLY A 24 47.61 -14.21 2.66
CA GLY A 24 47.65 -14.75 4.02
C GLY A 24 47.27 -16.22 4.13
N SER A 25 47.53 -17.04 3.12
CA SER A 25 47.38 -18.49 3.18
C SER A 25 48.74 -19.14 3.43
N ARG A 26 48.92 -19.80 4.59
CA ARG A 26 49.87 -20.93 4.74
C ARG A 26 49.32 -21.99 5.70
N ARG A 27 49.01 -23.17 5.12
CA ARG A 27 48.84 -24.48 5.77
C ARG A 27 50.21 -24.99 6.30
N PRO A 28 50.27 -26.06 7.12
CA PRO A 28 50.34 -27.43 6.55
C PRO A 28 49.56 -28.51 7.32
N SER A 29 49.46 -29.66 6.67
CA SER A 29 48.63 -30.85 6.92
C SER A 29 49.32 -31.99 7.70
N ARG A 30 48.51 -32.77 8.44
CA ARG A 30 48.64 -34.19 8.84
C ARG A 30 47.20 -34.68 9.19
N ALA A 31 46.73 -35.92 9.16
CA ALA A 31 47.04 -37.20 8.48
C ALA A 31 45.88 -38.18 8.87
N ALA A 32 45.41 -38.99 7.90
CA ALA A 32 44.79 -40.33 7.96
C ALA A 32 43.71 -40.74 9.00
N SER A 33 42.56 -41.24 8.51
CA SER A 33 41.85 -42.49 8.90
C SER A 33 40.59 -42.61 8.01
N ALA A 34 40.36 -43.65 7.20
CA ALA A 34 40.03 -45.06 7.43
C ALA A 34 38.58 -45.33 6.94
N GLN A 35 38.44 -46.36 6.09
CA GLN A 35 37.19 -46.83 5.47
C GLN A 35 36.26 -47.55 6.46
N SER A 36 34.93 -47.53 6.22
CA SER A 36 34.07 -48.73 6.15
C SER A 36 32.56 -48.41 6.27
N SER A 37 31.80 -48.89 5.27
CA SER A 37 30.41 -49.38 5.22
C SER A 37 29.32 -48.88 6.18
N LYS A 38 28.14 -48.55 5.62
CA LYS A 38 26.97 -49.46 5.60
C LYS A 38 25.80 -48.87 4.80
N GLN A 39 25.08 -49.78 4.18
CA GLN A 39 23.89 -49.64 3.35
C GLN A 39 22.66 -49.83 4.25
N SER A 40 21.66 -48.95 4.19
CA SER A 40 20.28 -49.30 4.56
C SER A 40 19.29 -48.30 3.97
N SER A 41 18.35 -48.88 3.24
CA SER A 41 17.07 -48.33 2.79
C SER A 41 16.22 -47.78 3.94
N ARG A 42 15.44 -46.72 3.67
CA ARG A 42 13.97 -46.71 3.83
C ARG A 42 13.32 -45.36 3.50
N ASN A 43 12.26 -45.48 2.70
CA ASN A 43 11.05 -44.69 2.52
C ASN A 43 11.12 -43.15 2.35
N ALA A 44 10.82 -42.74 1.12
CA ALA A 44 10.25 -41.44 0.79
C ALA A 44 8.79 -41.39 1.24
N SER A 45 8.53 -40.71 2.35
CA SER A 45 7.23 -40.11 2.66
C SER A 45 7.52 -38.74 3.26
N ARG A 46 7.80 -37.77 2.39
CA ARG A 46 7.79 -36.36 2.75
C ARG A 46 6.51 -35.77 2.18
N HIS A 47 5.54 -35.55 3.05
CA HIS A 47 4.62 -34.44 2.91
C HIS A 47 5.47 -33.16 2.72
N PRO A 48 5.24 -32.33 1.70
CA PRO A 48 5.76 -30.97 1.74
C PRO A 48 4.99 -30.24 2.85
N SER A 49 5.68 -29.95 3.97
CA SER A 49 5.25 -28.91 4.91
C SER A 49 5.26 -27.59 4.15
N ASP A 50 4.07 -27.04 3.95
CA ASP A 50 3.82 -25.67 3.52
C ASP A 50 4.06 -24.73 4.71
N GLU A 51 5.33 -24.57 5.08
CA GLU A 51 5.79 -23.68 6.16
C GLU A 51 6.23 -22.29 5.62
N GLU A 52 5.96 -21.97 4.35
CA GLU A 52 6.36 -20.66 3.78
C GLU A 52 5.33 -19.53 4.02
N ASP A 53 4.13 -19.82 4.54
CA ASP A 53 3.13 -18.78 4.87
C ASP A 53 3.16 -18.30 6.33
N GLU A 54 3.89 -18.97 7.23
CA GLU A 54 4.06 -18.50 8.62
C GLU A 54 5.03 -17.31 8.72
N GLY A 55 5.80 -17.04 7.66
CA GLY A 55 6.75 -15.93 7.58
C GLY A 55 6.14 -14.59 7.17
N ASN A 56 4.87 -14.56 6.74
CA ASN A 56 4.20 -13.34 6.29
C ASN A 56 3.18 -12.76 7.30
N LEU A 57 3.31 -13.14 8.57
CA LEU A 57 2.65 -12.46 9.69
C LEU A 57 3.31 -11.12 10.04
N SER A 58 4.39 -10.75 9.35
CA SER A 58 4.87 -9.37 9.33
C SER A 58 3.92 -8.53 8.47
N ASP A 59 2.80 -8.19 9.07
CA ASP A 59 1.82 -7.18 8.66
C ASP A 59 2.48 -5.78 8.63
N ASP A 60 3.54 -5.61 7.86
CA ASP A 60 4.14 -4.31 7.57
C ASP A 60 3.30 -3.69 6.45
N THR A 61 2.01 -3.46 6.75
CA THR A 61 0.94 -2.95 5.87
C THR A 61 1.09 -1.48 5.53
N ALA A 62 2.17 -0.84 5.99
CA ALA A 62 2.58 0.46 5.52
C ALA A 62 3.24 0.32 4.13
N TYR A 63 2.42 0.15 3.09
CA TYR A 63 2.82 0.41 1.70
C TYR A 63 3.17 1.89 1.57
N SER A 64 4.37 2.24 2.00
CA SER A 64 4.82 3.62 2.02
C SER A 64 5.00 4.11 0.59
N ILE A 65 4.66 5.37 0.35
CA ILE A 65 4.91 6.10 -0.90
C ILE A 65 6.35 5.87 -1.43
N GLY A 66 7.34 5.69 -0.55
CA GLY A 66 8.74 5.46 -0.89
C GLY A 66 9.14 4.01 -1.25
N SER A 67 8.24 3.04 -1.13
CA SER A 67 8.43 1.62 -1.52
C SER A 67 7.89 1.30 -2.92
N LEU A 68 7.48 2.33 -3.67
CA LEU A 68 6.82 2.13 -4.96
C LEU A 68 7.75 1.50 -6.02
N ASP A 69 9.08 1.62 -5.86
CA ASP A 69 10.06 1.07 -6.81
C ASP A 69 10.14 -0.47 -6.78
N ASP A 70 9.58 -1.11 -5.74
CA ASP A 70 9.45 -2.57 -5.65
C ASP A 70 8.18 -3.09 -6.39
N LEU A 71 7.37 -2.20 -6.98
CA LEU A 71 6.17 -2.57 -7.77
C LEU A 71 6.47 -3.10 -9.17
N GLY A 72 7.74 -3.14 -9.59
CA GLY A 72 8.13 -3.63 -10.91
C GLY A 72 7.94 -5.14 -11.08
N ASP A 73 7.97 -5.89 -9.98
CA ASP A 73 7.85 -7.34 -9.95
C ASP A 73 6.69 -7.74 -9.02
N ILE A 74 5.45 -7.45 -9.41
CA ILE A 74 4.33 -8.28 -8.93
C ILE A 74 4.60 -9.64 -9.59
N PRO A 75 4.98 -10.69 -8.84
CA PRO A 75 5.21 -11.97 -9.47
C PRO A 75 3.91 -12.37 -10.15
N GLU A 76 3.96 -12.75 -11.43
CA GLU A 76 2.96 -13.63 -12.06
C GLU A 76 3.02 -14.99 -11.32
N ALA A 77 2.77 -15.01 -10.00
CA ALA A 77 2.40 -16.21 -9.28
C ALA A 77 0.92 -16.43 -9.55
N ALA A 78 0.58 -16.61 -10.83
CA ALA A 78 -0.62 -17.33 -11.16
C ALA A 78 -0.45 -18.69 -10.48
N ASP A 79 -1.35 -19.02 -9.56
CA ASP A 79 -1.45 -20.37 -9.05
C ASP A 79 -1.66 -21.27 -10.29
N THR A 80 -0.59 -21.97 -10.68
CA THR A 80 -0.61 -22.84 -11.87
C THR A 80 -1.40 -24.12 -11.60
N ASN A 81 -1.97 -24.25 -10.40
CA ASN A 81 -2.87 -25.32 -10.05
C ASN A 81 -4.16 -25.23 -10.87
N VAL A 82 -4.19 -25.95 -12.00
CA VAL A 82 -5.37 -26.09 -12.86
C VAL A 82 -6.58 -26.64 -12.09
N ASN A 83 -6.36 -27.31 -10.94
CA ASN A 83 -7.41 -27.92 -10.14
C ASN A 83 -7.92 -27.06 -8.98
N TRP A 84 -7.56 -25.77 -8.92
CA TRP A 84 -8.07 -24.86 -7.90
C TRP A 84 -9.61 -24.82 -7.78
N PRO A 85 -10.44 -25.05 -8.83
CA PRO A 85 -11.89 -25.02 -8.67
C PRO A 85 -12.43 -26.19 -7.85
N GLU A 86 -11.90 -27.40 -8.05
CA GLU A 86 -12.28 -28.58 -7.26
C GLU A 86 -11.80 -28.40 -5.81
N GLU A 87 -10.58 -27.90 -5.64
CA GLU A 87 -10.04 -27.57 -4.31
C GLU A 87 -10.90 -26.54 -3.58
N LEU A 88 -11.39 -25.51 -4.28
CA LEU A 88 -12.31 -24.53 -3.70
C LEU A 88 -13.62 -25.17 -3.24
N GLU A 89 -14.19 -26.08 -4.04
CA GLU A 89 -15.42 -26.79 -3.69
C GLU A 89 -15.23 -27.63 -2.43
N ASP A 90 -14.12 -28.38 -2.33
CA ASP A 90 -13.76 -29.15 -1.15
C ASP A 90 -13.57 -28.25 0.08
N VAL A 91 -12.84 -27.14 -0.06
CA VAL A 91 -12.61 -26.16 1.03
C VAL A 91 -13.91 -25.52 1.49
N VAL A 92 -14.82 -25.17 0.58
CA VAL A 92 -16.14 -24.62 0.92
C VAL A 92 -16.96 -25.65 1.70
N GLU A 93 -16.99 -26.91 1.27
CA GLU A 93 -17.71 -27.96 1.99
C GLU A 93 -17.08 -28.22 3.38
N ASP A 94 -15.76 -28.20 3.52
CA ASP A 94 -15.07 -28.33 4.82
C ASP A 94 -15.41 -27.16 5.77
N ILE A 95 -15.55 -25.95 5.25
CA ILE A 95 -15.97 -24.77 6.02
C ILE A 95 -17.42 -24.91 6.50
N LEU A 96 -18.30 -25.42 5.65
CA LEU A 96 -19.73 -25.55 5.92
C LEU A 96 -20.04 -26.77 6.82
N ASP A 97 -19.36 -27.91 6.62
CA ASP A 97 -19.47 -29.10 7.48
C ASP A 97 -18.61 -28.97 8.74
N ARG A 98 -19.05 -28.11 9.65
CA ARG A 98 -18.37 -27.90 10.93
C ARG A 98 -18.42 -29.12 11.87
N LYS A 99 -19.16 -30.20 11.56
CA LYS A 99 -19.39 -31.30 12.51
C LYS A 99 -18.09 -32.01 12.83
N ARG A 100 -17.67 -31.93 14.10
CA ARG A 100 -16.42 -32.53 14.62
C ARG A 100 -15.14 -31.92 14.02
N SER A 101 -15.21 -30.75 13.40
CA SER A 101 -14.02 -30.01 12.98
C SER A 101 -13.17 -29.61 14.19
N SER A 102 -11.86 -29.86 14.11
CA SER A 102 -10.90 -29.35 15.09
C SER A 102 -10.60 -27.87 14.84
N VAL A 103 -9.99 -27.17 15.80
CA VAL A 103 -9.52 -25.78 15.61
C VAL A 103 -8.53 -25.72 14.44
N LEU A 104 -7.55 -26.64 14.43
CA LEU A 104 -6.54 -26.73 13.37
C LEU A 104 -7.17 -26.92 11.99
N ALA A 105 -8.14 -27.82 11.85
CA ALA A 105 -8.81 -28.05 10.56
C ALA A 105 -9.56 -26.80 10.06
N ARG A 106 -10.16 -26.01 10.97
CA ARG A 106 -10.80 -24.74 10.58
C ARG A 106 -9.77 -23.68 10.20
N GLU A 107 -8.65 -23.61 10.91
CA GLU A 107 -7.54 -22.73 10.55
C GLU A 107 -7.00 -23.06 9.14
N GLU A 108 -6.79 -24.34 8.84
CA GLU A 108 -6.33 -24.81 7.52
C GLU A 108 -7.36 -24.49 6.42
N ALA A 109 -8.64 -24.77 6.67
CA ALA A 109 -9.70 -24.48 5.71
C ALA A 109 -9.85 -22.96 5.42
N TYR A 110 -9.79 -22.11 6.46
CA TYR A 110 -9.85 -20.66 6.28
C TYR A 110 -8.60 -20.11 5.60
N ALA A 111 -7.42 -20.64 5.88
CA ALA A 111 -6.19 -20.27 5.17
C ALA A 111 -6.27 -20.65 3.69
N ALA A 112 -6.74 -21.86 3.37
CA ALA A 112 -6.95 -22.31 2.00
C ALA A 112 -7.98 -21.44 1.26
N PHE A 113 -9.12 -21.13 1.90
CA PHE A 113 -10.11 -20.22 1.33
C PHE A 113 -9.52 -18.83 1.07
N CYS A 114 -8.78 -18.25 2.03
CA CYS A 114 -8.14 -16.95 1.85
C CYS A 114 -7.14 -16.96 0.68
N ARG A 115 -6.34 -18.03 0.53
CA ARG A 115 -5.41 -18.16 -0.59
C ARG A 115 -6.17 -18.22 -1.92
N LEU A 116 -7.18 -19.08 -2.03
CA LEU A 116 -7.94 -19.27 -3.27
C LEU A 116 -8.73 -18.01 -3.66
N ALA A 117 -9.44 -17.41 -2.71
CA ALA A 117 -10.24 -16.21 -2.92
C ALA A 117 -9.40 -14.95 -3.17
N LYS A 118 -8.11 -14.98 -2.84
CA LYS A 118 -7.13 -13.93 -3.16
C LYS A 118 -6.52 -14.13 -4.54
N SER A 119 -6.22 -15.38 -4.89
CA SER A 119 -5.51 -15.73 -6.13
C SER A 119 -6.44 -15.85 -7.34
N HIS A 120 -7.76 -15.93 -7.12
CA HIS A 120 -8.77 -16.12 -8.16
C HIS A 120 -10.03 -15.32 -7.83
N TYR A 121 -10.69 -14.79 -8.86
CA TYR A 121 -12.01 -14.21 -8.74
C TYR A 121 -13.07 -15.32 -8.74
N ILE A 122 -13.56 -15.67 -7.55
CA ILE A 122 -14.38 -16.87 -7.31
C ILE A 122 -15.90 -16.62 -7.21
N GLU A 123 -16.38 -15.43 -7.59
CA GLU A 123 -17.77 -14.99 -7.35
C GLU A 123 -18.83 -15.98 -7.84
N ASP A 124 -18.73 -16.44 -9.10
CA ASP A 124 -19.68 -17.38 -9.70
C ASP A 124 -19.78 -18.70 -8.91
N ARG A 125 -18.68 -19.15 -8.28
CA ARG A 125 -18.61 -20.41 -7.53
C ARG A 125 -19.27 -20.28 -6.16
N ILE A 126 -19.12 -19.13 -5.51
CA ILE A 126 -19.58 -18.93 -4.13
C ILE A 126 -20.94 -18.25 -4.01
N ARG A 127 -21.49 -17.70 -5.11
CA ARG A 127 -22.75 -16.93 -5.13
C ARG A 127 -23.89 -17.57 -4.35
N SER A 128 -24.09 -18.88 -4.48
CA SER A 128 -25.16 -19.61 -3.80
C SER A 128 -24.89 -19.94 -2.32
N ARG A 129 -23.68 -19.65 -1.83
CA ARG A 129 -23.17 -20.02 -0.50
C ARG A 129 -22.76 -18.81 0.33
N VAL A 130 -22.91 -17.58 -0.16
CA VAL A 130 -22.43 -16.35 0.52
C VAL A 130 -22.93 -16.26 1.96
N ILE A 131 -24.24 -16.39 2.19
CA ILE A 131 -24.84 -16.30 3.52
C ILE A 131 -24.34 -17.43 4.44
N ASP A 132 -24.21 -18.65 3.92
CA ASP A 132 -23.76 -19.81 4.69
C ASP A 132 -22.28 -19.68 5.09
N LEU A 133 -21.43 -19.22 4.17
CA LEU A 133 -20.02 -18.93 4.40
C LEU A 133 -19.85 -17.78 5.41
N ALA A 134 -20.56 -16.67 5.22
CA ALA A 134 -20.56 -15.56 6.16
C ALA A 134 -20.96 -16.02 7.58
N SER A 135 -22.00 -16.85 7.69
CA SER A 135 -22.43 -17.45 8.95
C SER A 135 -21.37 -18.39 9.56
N ALA A 136 -20.64 -19.14 8.73
CA ALA A 136 -19.54 -19.98 9.18
C ALA A 136 -18.37 -19.15 9.73
N PHE A 137 -17.96 -18.08 9.03
CA PHE A 137 -16.92 -17.17 9.51
C PHE A 137 -17.36 -16.43 10.78
N ALA A 138 -18.57 -15.88 10.81
CA ALA A 138 -19.15 -15.18 11.95
C ALA A 138 -19.17 -16.04 13.22
N LYS A 139 -19.45 -17.34 13.11
CA LYS A 139 -19.35 -18.26 14.25
C LYS A 139 -17.94 -18.33 14.81
N SER A 140 -16.91 -18.45 13.97
CA SER A 140 -15.52 -18.52 14.42
C SER A 140 -15.01 -17.20 14.98
N ILE A 141 -15.45 -16.08 14.40
CA ILE A 141 -15.21 -14.73 14.95
C ILE A 141 -15.84 -14.60 16.33
N LYS A 142 -17.09 -15.04 16.51
CA LYS A 142 -17.81 -14.95 17.78
C LYS A 142 -17.21 -15.78 18.90
N PHE A 143 -16.68 -16.97 18.58
CA PHE A 143 -16.18 -17.91 19.61
C PHE A 143 -14.72 -17.67 19.99
N GLU A 144 -13.95 -16.96 19.16
CA GLU A 144 -12.54 -16.63 19.40
C GLU A 144 -11.71 -17.79 19.97
N THR A 145 -11.89 -19.01 19.44
CA THR A 145 -11.27 -20.22 20.00
C THR A 145 -9.74 -20.23 19.86
N SER A 146 -9.24 -19.55 18.82
CA SER A 146 -7.82 -19.29 18.57
C SER A 146 -7.68 -17.93 17.88
N VAL A 147 -6.59 -17.22 18.17
CA VAL A 147 -6.27 -15.95 17.50
C VAL A 147 -6.08 -16.16 15.99
N ARG A 148 -5.42 -17.25 15.59
CA ARG A 148 -5.20 -17.58 14.18
C ARG A 148 -6.52 -17.89 13.47
N GLU A 149 -7.35 -18.77 14.04
CA GLU A 149 -8.69 -19.07 13.50
C GLU A 149 -9.52 -17.79 13.29
N THR A 150 -9.56 -16.94 14.30
CA THR A 150 -10.34 -15.69 14.29
C THR A 150 -9.84 -14.72 13.24
N THR A 151 -8.52 -14.51 13.16
CA THR A 151 -7.91 -13.60 12.20
C THR A 151 -8.12 -14.09 10.76
N LEU A 152 -8.02 -15.41 10.53
CA LEU A 152 -8.32 -16.00 9.23
C LEU A 152 -9.80 -15.90 8.87
N ALA A 153 -10.71 -16.10 9.82
CA ALA A 153 -12.14 -15.92 9.60
C ALA A 153 -12.50 -14.46 9.23
N LEU A 154 -11.89 -13.47 9.89
CA LEU A 154 -12.04 -12.04 9.55
C LEU A 154 -11.54 -11.74 8.14
N ARG A 155 -10.37 -12.27 7.76
CA ARG A 155 -9.83 -12.12 6.40
C ARG A 155 -10.70 -12.81 5.36
N ALA A 156 -11.17 -14.02 5.64
CA ALA A 156 -12.06 -14.78 4.77
C ALA A 156 -13.40 -14.05 4.57
N LEU A 157 -13.94 -13.44 5.63
CA LEU A 157 -15.13 -12.60 5.53
C LEU A 157 -14.89 -11.37 4.66
N GLY A 158 -13.77 -10.65 4.84
CA GLY A 158 -13.42 -9.52 3.97
C GLY A 158 -13.28 -9.90 2.50
N LEU A 159 -12.63 -11.03 2.21
CA LEU A 159 -12.48 -11.57 0.85
C LEU A 159 -13.82 -12.02 0.25
N LEU A 160 -14.70 -12.62 1.06
CA LEU A 160 -16.06 -12.96 0.66
C LEU A 160 -16.84 -11.70 0.26
N THR A 161 -16.79 -10.65 1.07
CA THR A 161 -17.49 -9.38 0.82
C THR A 161 -17.03 -8.72 -0.48
N ILE A 162 -15.73 -8.50 -0.66
CA ILE A 162 -15.20 -7.85 -1.88
C ILE A 162 -15.37 -8.71 -3.15
N THR A 163 -15.55 -10.02 -2.99
CA THR A 163 -15.77 -10.92 -4.13
C THR A 163 -17.23 -10.97 -4.55
N SER A 164 -18.16 -11.03 -3.59
CA SER A 164 -19.59 -11.22 -3.86
C SER A 164 -20.36 -9.93 -4.11
N VAL A 165 -19.95 -8.80 -3.51
CA VAL A 165 -20.67 -7.51 -3.56
C VAL A 165 -22.17 -7.71 -3.29
N ASP A 166 -22.45 -8.42 -2.20
CA ASP A 166 -23.80 -8.73 -1.74
C ASP A 166 -24.23 -7.71 -0.68
N ASP A 167 -25.31 -6.97 -0.98
CA ASP A 167 -25.81 -5.86 -0.17
C ASP A 167 -26.39 -6.29 1.20
N THR A 168 -26.45 -7.59 1.48
CA THR A 168 -26.97 -8.11 2.75
C THR A 168 -25.88 -8.43 3.76
N ILE A 169 -24.61 -8.41 3.36
CA ILE A 169 -23.52 -8.83 4.24
C ILE A 169 -23.38 -7.89 5.43
N TYR A 170 -23.38 -6.57 5.19
CA TYR A 170 -23.12 -5.56 6.22
C TYR A 170 -24.06 -5.70 7.42
N GLU A 171 -25.37 -5.66 7.18
CA GLU A 171 -26.42 -5.77 8.22
C GLU A 171 -26.30 -7.06 9.05
N ASN A 172 -25.78 -8.13 8.46
CA ASN A 172 -25.63 -9.42 9.13
C ASN A 172 -24.35 -9.52 10.00
N VAL A 173 -23.31 -8.75 9.69
CA VAL A 173 -21.98 -8.90 10.34
C VAL A 173 -21.56 -7.69 11.16
N GLU A 174 -22.08 -6.50 10.89
CA GLU A 174 -21.71 -5.26 11.61
C GLU A 174 -21.81 -5.41 13.13
N PRO A 175 -22.92 -5.92 13.72
CA PRO A 175 -23.04 -5.95 15.18
C PRO A 175 -22.03 -6.90 15.82
N LEU A 176 -21.64 -7.95 15.10
CA LEU A 176 -20.62 -8.88 15.54
C LEU A 176 -19.23 -8.25 15.46
N LEU A 177 -18.90 -7.59 14.35
CA LEU A 177 -17.58 -6.98 14.15
C LEU A 177 -17.35 -5.84 15.14
N THR A 178 -18.32 -4.92 15.30
CA THR A 178 -18.25 -3.84 16.28
C THR A 178 -18.07 -4.38 17.70
N ARG A 179 -18.75 -5.48 18.04
CA ARG A 179 -18.56 -6.16 19.32
C ARG A 179 -17.16 -6.77 19.44
N THR A 180 -16.67 -7.46 18.42
CA THR A 180 -15.31 -8.05 18.44
C THR A 180 -14.24 -6.97 18.63
N ILE A 181 -14.40 -5.81 17.99
CA ILE A 181 -13.49 -4.67 18.16
C ILE A 181 -13.49 -4.17 19.61
N ARG A 182 -14.67 -4.05 20.24
CA ARG A 182 -14.80 -3.58 21.63
C ARG A 182 -14.35 -4.63 22.66
N ASP A 183 -14.79 -5.87 22.51
CA ASP A 183 -14.75 -6.88 23.58
C ASP A 183 -13.55 -7.84 23.49
N SER A 184 -12.92 -8.04 22.32
CA SER A 184 -11.83 -9.01 22.19
C SER A 184 -10.65 -8.62 23.09
N THR A 185 -9.95 -9.59 23.66
CA THR A 185 -8.75 -9.34 24.49
C THR A 185 -7.46 -9.31 23.65
N SER A 186 -7.53 -9.65 22.37
CA SER A 186 -6.38 -9.68 21.47
C SER A 186 -6.36 -8.42 20.59
N PRO A 187 -5.33 -7.56 20.70
CA PRO A 187 -5.19 -6.40 19.81
C PRO A 187 -5.08 -6.80 18.33
N VAL A 188 -4.50 -7.97 18.04
CA VAL A 188 -4.42 -8.52 16.68
C VAL A 188 -5.81 -8.79 16.11
N ILE A 189 -6.72 -9.35 16.91
CA ILE A 189 -8.12 -9.58 16.50
C ILE A 189 -8.82 -8.22 16.31
N LYS A 190 -8.62 -7.26 17.22
CA LYS A 190 -9.22 -5.92 17.09
C LYS A 190 -8.81 -5.23 15.79
N ALA A 191 -7.52 -5.17 15.50
CA ALA A 191 -7.01 -4.57 14.26
C ALA A 191 -7.56 -5.29 13.01
N ALA A 192 -7.56 -6.63 13.00
CA ALA A 192 -8.14 -7.40 11.90
C ALA A 192 -9.65 -7.18 11.74
N ALA A 193 -10.37 -6.99 12.85
CA ALA A 193 -11.81 -6.75 12.85
C ALA A 193 -12.15 -5.34 12.35
N ILE A 194 -11.33 -4.33 12.67
CA ILE A 194 -11.47 -2.98 12.11
C ILE A 194 -11.35 -3.02 10.58
N HIS A 195 -10.30 -3.65 10.05
CA HIS A 195 -10.13 -3.83 8.61
C HIS A 195 -11.30 -4.60 7.97
N CYS A 196 -11.73 -5.69 8.60
CA CYS A 196 -12.88 -6.46 8.12
C CYS A 196 -14.17 -5.62 8.09
N LEU A 197 -14.39 -4.79 9.11
CA LEU A 197 -15.55 -3.90 9.20
C LEU A 197 -15.52 -2.85 8.11
N GLY A 198 -14.39 -2.16 7.87
CA GLY A 198 -14.28 -1.18 6.78
C GLY A 198 -14.58 -1.77 5.39
N VAL A 199 -14.12 -3.00 5.14
CA VAL A 199 -14.45 -3.76 3.92
C VAL A 199 -15.93 -4.11 3.84
N CYS A 200 -16.53 -4.60 4.93
CA CYS A 200 -17.96 -4.94 4.96
C CYS A 200 -18.84 -3.71 4.83
N THR A 201 -18.45 -2.57 5.40
CA THR A 201 -19.14 -1.29 5.24
C THR A 201 -19.12 -0.85 3.77
N SER A 202 -17.97 -0.93 3.11
CA SER A 202 -17.84 -0.40 1.74
C SER A 202 -18.43 -1.31 0.66
N PHE A 203 -18.35 -2.63 0.84
CA PHE A 203 -18.72 -3.61 -0.20
C PHE A 203 -19.89 -4.52 0.18
N GLY A 204 -20.38 -4.42 1.42
CA GLY A 204 -21.45 -5.29 1.95
C GLY A 204 -22.84 -4.64 1.99
N GLY A 205 -23.03 -3.50 1.33
CA GLY A 205 -24.33 -2.83 1.20
C GLY A 205 -24.67 -1.78 2.26
N ALA A 206 -23.69 -1.18 2.95
CA ALA A 206 -23.96 -0.13 3.92
C ALA A 206 -24.48 1.15 3.22
N GLY A 207 -25.47 1.80 3.82
CA GLY A 207 -25.91 3.13 3.41
C GLY A 207 -24.97 4.24 3.89
N VAL A 208 -25.14 5.45 3.36
CA VAL A 208 -24.33 6.62 3.72
C VAL A 208 -24.35 6.90 5.23
N ASP A 209 -25.52 6.83 5.87
CA ASP A 209 -25.65 7.02 7.32
C ASP A 209 -24.81 6.00 8.09
N SER A 210 -24.84 4.74 7.67
CA SER A 210 -24.02 3.67 8.26
C SER A 210 -22.53 3.88 8.02
N ILE A 211 -22.12 4.40 6.86
CA ILE A 211 -20.72 4.77 6.60
C ILE A 211 -20.28 5.85 7.59
N LEU A 212 -21.08 6.90 7.78
CA LEU A 212 -20.79 7.99 8.73
C LEU A 212 -20.73 7.48 10.18
N ASP A 213 -21.65 6.61 10.60
CA ASP A 213 -21.63 6.00 11.93
C ASP A 213 -20.32 5.22 12.18
N GLN A 214 -19.85 4.45 11.18
CA GLN A 214 -18.58 3.72 11.30
C GLN A 214 -17.37 4.67 11.26
N MET A 215 -17.43 5.75 10.50
CA MET A 215 -16.41 6.81 10.55
C MET A 215 -16.34 7.44 11.95
N THR A 216 -17.47 7.79 12.57
CA THR A 216 -17.49 8.29 13.96
C THR A 216 -16.87 7.27 14.92
N PHE A 217 -17.23 5.99 14.79
CA PHE A 217 -16.67 4.93 15.64
C PHE A 217 -15.14 4.80 15.49
N PHE A 218 -14.59 4.85 14.27
CA PHE A 218 -13.14 4.81 14.06
C PHE A 218 -12.44 6.09 14.53
N LEU A 219 -13.08 7.25 14.41
CA LEU A 219 -12.56 8.51 14.91
C LEU A 219 -12.48 8.51 16.46
N ASP A 220 -13.47 7.94 17.15
CA ASP A 220 -13.45 7.75 18.61
C ASP A 220 -12.29 6.85 19.07
N ILE A 221 -11.95 5.82 18.30
CA ILE A 221 -10.77 4.96 18.56
C ILE A 221 -9.49 5.79 18.45
N ALA A 222 -9.36 6.62 17.42
CA ALA A 222 -8.21 7.49 17.25
C ALA A 222 -8.11 8.56 18.34
N ALA A 223 -9.21 9.27 18.64
CA ALA A 223 -9.27 10.31 19.65
C ALA A 223 -8.91 9.81 21.06
N SER A 224 -9.33 8.60 21.39
CA SER A 224 -9.05 7.97 22.68
C SER A 224 -7.73 7.19 22.72
N ASP A 225 -6.93 7.20 21.66
CA ASP A 225 -5.73 6.37 21.53
C ASP A 225 -5.98 4.90 21.90
N GLY A 226 -7.06 4.33 21.34
CA GLY A 226 -7.49 2.94 21.56
C GLY A 226 -8.19 2.66 22.90
N HIS A 227 -8.30 3.63 23.81
CA HIS A 227 -8.92 3.41 25.12
C HIS A 227 -10.43 3.12 25.03
N SER A 228 -11.14 3.65 24.03
CA SER A 228 -12.58 3.42 23.84
C SER A 228 -12.95 1.95 23.58
N ILE A 229 -11.97 1.13 23.20
CA ILE A 229 -12.11 -0.29 22.88
C ILE A 229 -11.17 -1.17 23.71
N GLU A 230 -10.71 -0.69 24.86
CA GLU A 230 -9.82 -1.43 25.78
C GLU A 230 -8.49 -1.89 25.13
N ALA A 231 -7.96 -1.11 24.17
CA ALA A 231 -6.66 -1.35 23.52
C ALA A 231 -5.70 -0.16 23.69
N PRO A 232 -5.42 0.27 24.93
CA PRO A 232 -4.56 1.44 25.18
C PRO A 232 -3.16 1.21 24.62
N ASP A 233 -2.59 2.25 23.99
CA ASP A 233 -1.24 2.26 23.41
C ASP A 233 -0.98 1.20 22.32
N ASP A 234 -2.03 0.57 21.77
CA ASP A 234 -1.86 -0.38 20.66
C ASP A 234 -1.81 0.36 19.32
N ALA A 235 -0.59 0.56 18.81
CA ALA A 235 -0.36 1.28 17.56
C ALA A 235 -1.09 0.65 16.36
N ALA A 236 -1.16 -0.68 16.29
CA ALA A 236 -1.77 -1.39 15.16
C ALA A 236 -3.28 -1.14 15.08
N THR A 237 -3.99 -1.22 16.21
CA THR A 237 -5.43 -1.01 16.28
C THR A 237 -5.81 0.43 15.91
N VAL A 238 -5.09 1.43 16.45
CA VAL A 238 -5.34 2.85 16.11
C VAL A 238 -4.99 3.14 14.65
N THR A 239 -3.90 2.56 14.14
CA THR A 239 -3.53 2.69 12.72
C THR A 239 -4.60 2.09 11.81
N ALA A 240 -5.12 0.92 12.17
CA ALA A 240 -6.23 0.30 11.44
C ALA A 240 -7.46 1.21 11.42
N ALA A 241 -7.83 1.81 12.56
CA ALA A 241 -8.96 2.74 12.63
C ALA A 241 -8.75 3.97 11.74
N LEU A 242 -7.56 4.58 11.77
CA LEU A 242 -7.23 5.73 10.90
C LEU A 242 -7.32 5.35 9.42
N GLN A 243 -6.83 4.17 9.04
CA GLN A 243 -6.82 3.72 7.65
C GLN A 243 -8.22 3.42 7.13
N GLU A 244 -9.06 2.76 7.92
CA GLU A 244 -10.44 2.49 7.53
C GLU A 244 -11.30 3.75 7.58
N TRP A 245 -11.05 4.68 8.50
CA TRP A 245 -11.67 6.00 8.49
C TRP A 245 -11.38 6.73 7.16
N GLY A 246 -10.10 6.78 6.76
CA GLY A 246 -9.69 7.42 5.51
C GLY A 246 -10.31 6.76 4.29
N TYR A 247 -10.40 5.44 4.29
CA TYR A 247 -11.03 4.68 3.21
C TYR A 247 -12.52 4.99 3.09
N LEU A 248 -13.28 4.91 4.19
CA LEU A 248 -14.70 5.24 4.21
C LEU A 248 -14.96 6.70 3.84
N ALA A 249 -14.11 7.62 4.29
CA ALA A 249 -14.19 9.04 3.92
C ALA A 249 -14.11 9.25 2.39
N THR A 250 -13.49 8.34 1.62
CA THR A 250 -13.47 8.44 0.16
C THR A 250 -14.85 8.26 -0.47
N GLU A 251 -15.78 7.55 0.19
CA GLU A 251 -17.17 7.32 -0.25
C GLU A 251 -18.11 8.49 0.07
N ILE A 252 -17.72 9.41 0.94
CA ILE A 252 -18.54 10.57 1.33
C ILE A 252 -18.17 11.77 0.47
N GLU A 253 -19.11 12.34 -0.27
CA GLU A 253 -18.83 13.46 -1.18
C GLU A 253 -18.47 14.76 -0.44
N ASP A 254 -19.26 15.11 0.57
CA ASP A 254 -19.10 16.32 1.39
C ASP A 254 -18.72 15.94 2.83
N LEU A 255 -17.57 16.44 3.28
CA LEU A 255 -17.03 16.22 4.62
C LEU A 255 -16.86 17.53 5.39
N GLU A 256 -17.54 18.61 4.99
CA GLU A 256 -17.39 19.92 5.65
C GLU A 256 -17.65 19.83 7.17
N ALA A 257 -18.71 19.13 7.57
CA ALA A 257 -19.11 19.02 8.98
C ALA A 257 -18.12 18.23 9.84
N GLU A 258 -17.48 17.22 9.25
CA GLU A 258 -16.57 16.29 9.93
C GLU A 258 -15.12 16.81 9.94
N SER A 259 -14.76 17.65 8.97
CA SER A 259 -13.36 18.00 8.69
C SER A 259 -12.65 18.65 9.89
N GLU A 260 -13.30 19.63 10.53
CA GLU A 260 -12.69 20.44 11.59
C GLU A 260 -12.27 19.58 12.81
N GLU A 261 -13.19 18.76 13.32
CA GLU A 261 -12.92 17.86 14.44
C GLU A 261 -11.95 16.75 14.05
N ALA A 262 -12.12 16.16 12.87
CA ALA A 262 -11.26 15.07 12.41
C ALA A 262 -9.80 15.53 12.23
N VAL A 263 -9.56 16.71 11.62
CA VAL A 263 -8.20 17.26 11.48
C VAL A 263 -7.55 17.50 12.84
N GLN A 264 -8.28 18.04 13.81
CA GLN A 264 -7.76 18.26 15.17
C GLN A 264 -7.31 16.94 15.81
N ILE A 265 -8.13 15.88 15.71
CA ILE A 265 -7.79 14.54 16.24
C ILE A 265 -6.58 13.95 15.50
N PHE A 266 -6.51 14.08 14.17
CA PHE A 266 -5.38 13.58 13.39
C PHE A 266 -4.08 14.33 13.71
N MET A 267 -4.14 15.64 13.98
CA MET A 267 -2.99 16.42 14.47
C MET A 267 -2.44 15.89 15.80
N ASP A 268 -3.30 15.41 16.69
CA ASP A 268 -2.83 14.75 17.92
C ASP A 268 -2.10 13.44 17.59
N GLN A 269 -2.62 12.66 16.63
CA GLN A 269 -1.98 11.41 16.19
C GLN A 269 -0.64 11.62 15.47
N LEU A 270 -0.43 12.78 14.83
CA LEU A 270 0.87 13.16 14.26
C LEU A 270 1.99 13.26 15.31
N ASN A 271 1.64 13.47 16.58
CA ASN A 271 2.60 13.52 17.70
C ASN A 271 2.96 12.14 18.27
N SER A 272 2.39 11.06 17.74
CA SER A 272 2.70 9.70 18.17
C SER A 272 4.15 9.29 17.84
N ASN A 273 4.62 8.21 18.47
CA ASN A 273 5.96 7.66 18.21
C ASN A 273 5.95 6.57 17.11
N ASP A 274 4.77 6.25 16.57
CA ASP A 274 4.61 5.19 15.58
C ASP A 274 4.48 5.78 14.16
N PRO A 275 5.45 5.50 13.26
CA PRO A 275 5.43 6.05 11.91
C PRO A 275 4.19 5.67 11.09
N ALA A 276 3.62 4.48 11.29
CA ALA A 276 2.47 4.03 10.52
C ALA A 276 1.21 4.82 10.92
N ARG A 277 1.01 5.04 12.23
CA ARG A 277 -0.03 5.90 12.77
C ARG A 277 0.11 7.35 12.28
N GLN A 278 1.32 7.92 12.35
CA GLN A 278 1.59 9.27 11.85
C GLN A 278 1.23 9.40 10.36
N ILE A 279 1.65 8.42 9.54
CA ILE A 279 1.38 8.43 8.11
C ILE A 279 -0.13 8.34 7.86
N ALA A 280 -0.84 7.39 8.48
CA ALA A 280 -2.29 7.23 8.28
C ALA A 280 -3.07 8.51 8.65
N ALA A 281 -2.72 9.16 9.78
CA ALA A 281 -3.32 10.44 10.16
C ALA A 281 -3.02 11.54 9.14
N GLY A 282 -1.79 11.63 8.65
CA GLY A 282 -1.39 12.61 7.64
C GLY A 282 -2.05 12.40 6.27
N GLU A 283 -2.26 11.15 5.86
CA GLU A 283 -3.01 10.80 4.64
C GLU A 283 -4.48 11.26 4.75
N ASN A 284 -5.12 11.06 5.91
CA ASN A 284 -6.49 11.53 6.15
C ASN A 284 -6.59 13.06 6.14
N ILE A 285 -5.62 13.76 6.73
CA ILE A 285 -5.53 15.23 6.65
C ILE A 285 -5.43 15.68 5.19
N ALA A 286 -4.57 15.05 4.40
CA ALA A 286 -4.43 15.39 2.99
C ALA A 286 -5.73 15.13 2.20
N LEU A 287 -6.45 14.04 2.50
CA LEU A 287 -7.76 13.75 1.91
C LEU A 287 -8.80 14.82 2.25
N LEU A 288 -8.86 15.27 3.50
CA LEU A 288 -9.81 16.32 3.93
C LEU A 288 -9.54 17.66 3.25
N TYR A 289 -8.27 18.05 3.14
CA TYR A 289 -7.89 19.23 2.36
C TYR A 289 -8.25 19.05 0.89
N GLU A 290 -7.97 17.88 0.29
CA GLU A 290 -8.35 17.56 -1.08
C GLU A 290 -9.86 17.67 -1.31
N LYS A 291 -10.69 17.20 -0.37
CA LYS A 291 -12.16 17.24 -0.45
C LYS A 291 -12.76 18.62 -0.22
N SER A 292 -12.03 19.52 0.44
CA SER A 292 -12.41 20.94 0.52
C SER A 292 -12.38 21.67 -0.83
N TYR A 293 -11.95 21.00 -1.90
CA TYR A 293 -11.97 21.49 -3.28
C TYR A 293 -12.69 20.49 -4.19
N THR A 294 -13.67 20.98 -4.96
CA THR A 294 -14.39 20.16 -5.95
C THR A 294 -14.30 20.79 -7.35
N PRO A 295 -14.58 20.04 -8.43
CA PRO A 295 -14.68 20.61 -9.76
C PRO A 295 -15.62 21.82 -9.82
N GLN A 296 -15.26 22.82 -10.62
CA GLN A 296 -16.11 23.98 -10.90
C GLN A 296 -17.38 23.49 -11.60
N GLU A 297 -18.54 23.93 -11.09
CA GLU A 297 -19.87 23.69 -11.66
C GLU A 297 -20.32 24.93 -12.45
N ASP A 298 -21.29 24.77 -13.36
CA ASP A 298 -21.75 25.84 -14.25
C ASP A 298 -22.34 27.06 -13.50
N ASP A 299 -22.81 26.84 -12.26
CA ASP A 299 -23.41 27.85 -11.39
C ASP A 299 -22.39 28.56 -10.49
N ASP A 300 -21.10 28.15 -10.51
CA ASP A 300 -20.04 28.85 -9.78
C ASP A 300 -19.71 30.16 -10.49
N GLU A 301 -20.19 31.28 -9.93
CA GLU A 301 -19.81 32.62 -10.38
C GLU A 301 -18.27 32.74 -10.36
N ASP A 302 -17.67 33.27 -11.44
CA ASP A 302 -16.22 33.50 -11.56
C ASP A 302 -15.79 34.64 -10.60
N GLU A 303 -15.88 34.43 -9.29
CA GLU A 303 -15.66 35.47 -8.27
C GLU A 303 -14.19 35.62 -7.82
N GLU A 304 -13.24 34.83 -8.32
CA GLU A 304 -11.83 34.98 -7.94
C GLU A 304 -11.02 35.68 -9.03
N ALA A 305 -10.77 36.97 -8.79
CA ALA A 305 -9.77 37.76 -9.47
C ALA A 305 -8.39 37.09 -9.33
N GLU A 306 -7.88 36.61 -10.47
CA GLU A 306 -6.61 35.89 -10.63
C GLU A 306 -5.48 36.55 -9.84
N SER A 307 -4.86 35.81 -8.91
CA SER A 307 -3.53 36.19 -8.42
C SER A 307 -2.47 35.77 -9.45
N ASP A 308 -1.41 36.56 -9.61
CA ASP A 308 -0.38 36.32 -10.64
C ASP A 308 0.30 34.94 -10.51
N GLU A 309 0.31 34.33 -9.32
CA GLU A 309 0.82 32.97 -9.06
C GLU A 309 -0.10 31.87 -9.65
N GLU A 310 -1.41 32.08 -9.68
CA GLU A 310 -2.39 31.14 -10.26
C GLU A 310 -2.31 31.10 -11.80
N SER A 311 -1.91 32.22 -12.42
CA SER A 311 -1.78 32.32 -13.89
C SER A 311 -0.65 31.44 -14.44
N PHE A 312 0.42 31.24 -13.67
CA PHE A 312 1.58 30.43 -14.06
C PHE A 312 1.34 28.92 -13.85
N GLU A 313 0.58 28.53 -12.82
CA GLU A 313 0.15 27.14 -12.60
C GLU A 313 -0.87 26.67 -13.66
N ARG A 314 -1.67 27.61 -14.20
CA ARG A 314 -2.69 27.38 -15.26
C ARG A 314 -2.12 26.84 -16.57
N ALA A 315 -0.84 27.06 -16.84
CA ALA A 315 -0.19 26.59 -18.07
C ALA A 315 0.34 25.14 -17.97
N GLY A 316 0.51 24.63 -16.74
CA GLY A 316 1.16 23.35 -16.44
C GLY A 316 0.23 22.16 -16.26
N ASP A 317 -0.93 22.36 -15.62
CA ASP A 317 -1.72 21.26 -15.01
C ASP A 317 -3.03 20.93 -15.76
N ARG A 318 -2.99 21.02 -17.09
CA ARG A 318 -4.15 21.03 -18.00
C ARG A 318 -4.92 19.71 -18.19
N ASP A 319 -4.78 18.71 -17.31
CA ASP A 319 -5.43 17.40 -17.52
C ASP A 319 -6.68 17.15 -16.66
N GLY A 320 -7.07 18.10 -15.79
CA GLY A 320 -8.23 17.98 -14.91
C GLY A 320 -9.19 19.18 -14.92
N PRO A 321 -10.43 19.02 -14.41
CA PRO A 321 -11.35 20.13 -14.23
C PRO A 321 -10.76 21.16 -13.26
N LYS A 322 -11.09 22.45 -13.45
CA LYS A 322 -10.70 23.51 -12.52
C LYS A 322 -11.33 23.19 -11.16
N LEU A 323 -10.52 23.17 -10.12
CA LEU A 323 -10.98 22.91 -8.75
C LEU A 323 -11.25 24.25 -8.05
N VAL A 324 -12.38 24.35 -7.35
CA VAL A 324 -12.82 25.52 -6.59
C VAL A 324 -12.91 25.15 -5.13
N LYS A 325 -12.51 26.07 -4.26
CA LYS A 325 -12.59 25.88 -2.81
C LYS A 325 -14.04 25.94 -2.35
N ARG A 326 -14.48 24.95 -1.58
CA ARG A 326 -15.84 24.87 -1.02
C ARG A 326 -15.90 25.30 0.43
N TYR A 327 -14.95 24.86 1.24
CA TYR A 327 -14.87 25.18 2.66
C TYR A 327 -13.42 25.23 3.15
N ASN A 328 -13.22 25.59 4.42
CA ASN A 328 -11.91 25.47 5.07
C ASN A 328 -11.89 24.16 5.87
N ALA A 329 -11.02 23.21 5.51
CA ALA A 329 -10.95 21.93 6.21
C ALA A 329 -10.54 22.05 7.69
N TYR A 330 -9.77 23.09 8.04
CA TYR A 330 -9.36 23.36 9.42
C TYR A 330 -9.05 24.84 9.64
N HIS A 331 -9.49 25.41 10.75
CA HIS A 331 -9.31 26.84 11.03
C HIS A 331 -7.84 27.28 11.22
N ASN A 332 -6.97 26.40 11.78
CA ASN A 332 -5.58 26.71 12.08
C ASN A 332 -4.59 25.95 11.19
N THR A 333 -4.75 26.09 9.86
CA THR A 333 -3.86 25.49 8.86
C THR A 333 -2.37 25.79 9.11
N HIS A 334 -2.04 26.95 9.67
CA HIS A 334 -0.65 27.33 9.92
C HIS A 334 0.05 26.43 10.95
N GLU A 335 -0.62 26.10 12.05
CA GLU A 335 -0.06 25.18 13.05
C GLU A 335 0.13 23.78 12.46
N LEU A 336 -0.87 23.31 11.69
CA LEU A 336 -0.81 22.05 10.99
C LEU A 336 0.40 21.99 10.03
N GLU A 337 0.60 23.02 9.20
CA GLU A 337 1.75 23.10 8.29
C GLU A 337 3.08 23.02 9.02
N GLN A 338 3.24 23.70 10.16
CA GLN A 338 4.45 23.62 10.97
C GLN A 338 4.71 22.19 11.48
N GLN A 339 3.66 21.51 11.95
CA GLN A 339 3.75 20.14 12.43
C GLN A 339 4.13 19.17 11.29
N LEU A 340 3.48 19.28 10.13
CA LEU A 340 3.78 18.48 8.94
C LEU A 340 5.22 18.73 8.45
N GLN A 341 5.66 19.99 8.43
CA GLN A 341 7.03 20.36 8.06
C GLN A 341 8.08 19.77 9.00
N SER A 342 7.76 19.66 10.29
CA SER A 342 8.64 19.04 11.29
C SER A 342 8.82 17.54 11.02
N LEU A 343 7.75 16.84 10.61
CA LEU A 343 7.78 15.42 10.27
C LEU A 343 8.47 15.17 8.93
N ALA A 344 8.25 16.04 7.95
CA ALA A 344 8.93 16.00 6.65
C ALA A 344 10.46 16.16 6.76
N THR A 345 10.95 16.79 7.83
CA THR A 345 12.37 17.04 8.09
C THR A 345 12.89 16.33 9.34
N VAL A 346 12.18 15.31 9.83
CA VAL A 346 12.50 14.68 11.11
C VAL A 346 13.93 14.11 11.12
N HIS A 347 14.74 14.54 12.10
CA HIS A 347 16.14 14.14 12.24
C HIS A 347 16.41 13.53 13.63
N ASN A 348 15.64 12.51 14.02
CA ASN A 348 15.91 11.77 15.25
C ASN A 348 16.87 10.58 14.99
N LYS A 349 17.79 10.31 15.93
CA LYS A 349 18.70 9.14 15.89
C LYS A 349 18.01 7.83 16.29
N HIS A 350 16.88 7.92 16.99
CA HIS A 350 16.11 6.78 17.48
C HIS A 350 15.10 6.23 16.47
N ILE A 351 14.87 6.93 15.35
CA ILE A 351 14.00 6.47 14.26
C ILE A 351 14.85 5.66 13.28
N SER A 352 14.33 4.50 12.85
CA SER A 352 15.01 3.66 11.88
C SER A 352 15.22 4.41 10.54
N LYS A 353 16.22 4.00 9.76
CA LYS A 353 16.47 4.64 8.45
C LYS A 353 15.28 4.45 7.50
N ARG A 354 14.61 3.31 7.57
CA ARG A 354 13.43 2.99 6.75
C ARG A 354 12.29 3.92 7.12
N ASP A 355 11.97 4.02 8.40
CA ASP A 355 10.85 4.82 8.88
C ASP A 355 11.11 6.31 8.63
N LYS A 356 12.34 6.78 8.81
CA LYS A 356 12.71 8.15 8.45
C LYS A 356 12.48 8.44 6.96
N LYS A 357 12.89 7.53 6.07
CA LYS A 357 12.64 7.67 4.62
C LYS A 357 11.15 7.73 4.34
N ASN A 358 10.37 6.87 5.00
CA ASN A 358 8.93 6.82 4.87
C ASN A 358 8.29 8.13 5.34
N LEU A 359 8.60 8.60 6.55
CA LEU A 359 8.12 9.88 7.08
C LEU A 359 8.46 11.04 6.15
N HIS A 360 9.72 11.18 5.72
CA HIS A 360 10.14 12.25 4.81
C HIS A 360 9.35 12.24 3.50
N SER A 361 9.22 11.07 2.86
CA SER A 361 8.51 10.95 1.58
C SER A 361 7.02 11.24 1.72
N ASN A 362 6.36 10.75 2.78
CA ASN A 362 4.93 10.94 2.97
C ASN A 362 4.62 12.37 3.39
N PHE A 363 5.32 12.90 4.41
CA PHE A 363 5.02 14.23 4.92
C PHE A 363 5.42 15.37 3.98
N ALA A 364 6.42 15.17 3.11
CA ALA A 364 6.65 16.13 2.02
C ALA A 364 5.47 16.17 1.02
N SER A 365 4.87 15.02 0.73
CA SER A 365 3.70 14.91 -0.15
C SER A 365 2.44 15.49 0.51
N ILE A 366 2.18 15.14 1.76
CA ILE A 366 1.05 15.63 2.56
C ILE A 366 1.14 17.16 2.70
N LEU A 367 2.30 17.69 3.09
CA LEU A 367 2.52 19.14 3.20
C LEU A 367 2.26 19.86 1.86
N THR A 368 2.72 19.29 0.75
CA THR A 368 2.49 19.87 -0.58
C THR A 368 0.99 19.99 -0.93
N THR A 369 0.18 19.06 -0.41
CA THR A 369 -1.29 19.07 -0.58
C THR A 369 -1.94 20.07 0.37
N VAL A 370 -1.52 20.13 1.63
CA VAL A 370 -2.07 21.11 2.59
C VAL A 370 -1.79 22.55 2.14
N GLU A 371 -0.59 22.81 1.60
CA GLU A 371 -0.23 24.11 1.00
C GLU A 371 -1.08 24.46 -0.24
N ASN A 372 -1.45 23.47 -1.05
CA ASN A 372 -2.27 23.64 -2.24
C ASN A 372 -3.09 22.35 -2.50
N PRO A 373 -4.36 22.31 -2.06
CA PRO A 373 -5.16 21.08 -2.08
C PRO A 373 -5.54 20.58 -3.48
N ARG A 374 -5.22 21.34 -4.52
CA ARG A 374 -5.37 20.92 -5.92
C ARG A 374 -4.31 19.89 -6.33
N ARG A 375 -3.24 19.76 -5.53
CA ARG A 375 -2.13 18.84 -5.77
C ARG A 375 -2.37 17.54 -5.03
N GLY A 376 -2.36 16.41 -5.74
CA GLY A 376 -2.44 15.11 -5.10
C GLY A 376 -1.10 14.55 -4.63
N PRO A 377 -1.04 13.25 -4.30
CA PRO A 377 0.13 12.62 -3.72
C PRO A 377 1.35 12.66 -4.66
N MET A 378 2.54 12.84 -4.09
CA MET A 378 3.84 12.91 -4.76
C MET A 378 3.90 13.91 -5.91
N TYR A 379 3.21 15.04 -5.74
CA TYR A 379 3.27 16.13 -6.68
C TYR A 379 4.70 16.69 -6.80
N ASN A 380 5.20 16.79 -8.02
CA ASN A 380 6.53 17.30 -8.29
C ASN A 380 6.47 18.67 -8.96
N LYS A 381 6.87 19.70 -8.19
CA LYS A 381 6.91 21.10 -8.62
C LYS A 381 8.01 21.42 -9.65
N ALA A 382 8.88 20.47 -10.01
CA ALA A 382 9.95 20.71 -10.99
C ALA A 382 9.37 20.91 -12.39
N ILE A 383 9.92 21.88 -13.12
CA ILE A 383 9.50 22.24 -14.47
C ILE A 383 10.29 21.42 -15.48
N ASP A 384 9.56 20.76 -16.37
CA ASP A 384 10.09 20.05 -17.53
C ASP A 384 10.57 21.06 -18.58
N GLN A 385 11.83 20.95 -19.03
CA GLN A 385 12.46 21.94 -19.89
C GLN A 385 11.88 21.98 -21.30
N ASP A 386 11.26 20.90 -21.76
CA ASP A 386 10.72 20.78 -23.12
C ASP A 386 9.27 21.28 -23.18
N SER A 387 8.47 20.98 -22.16
CA SER A 387 7.06 21.38 -22.09
C SER A 387 6.82 22.68 -21.33
N ASN A 388 7.80 23.14 -20.55
CA ASN A 388 7.69 24.26 -19.60
C ASN A 388 6.53 24.08 -18.59
N ARG A 389 6.20 22.82 -18.26
CA ARG A 389 5.14 22.44 -17.32
C ARG A 389 5.73 21.75 -16.10
N GLN A 390 5.05 21.86 -14.97
CA GLN A 390 5.38 21.06 -13.80
C GLN A 390 5.12 19.58 -14.10
N TYR A 391 5.90 18.68 -13.50
CA TYR A 391 5.71 17.24 -13.71
C TYR A 391 4.40 16.69 -13.12
N GLY A 392 3.77 17.41 -12.19
CA GLY A 392 2.53 16.99 -11.54
C GLY A 392 2.72 15.77 -10.63
N SER A 393 1.64 15.06 -10.31
CA SER A 393 1.73 13.79 -9.57
C SER A 393 2.43 12.72 -10.41
N LYS A 394 3.41 12.06 -9.80
CA LYS A 394 4.27 11.07 -10.47
C LYS A 394 3.86 9.61 -10.22
N VAL A 395 2.86 9.36 -9.38
CA VAL A 395 2.54 7.99 -8.98
C VAL A 395 1.80 7.31 -10.13
N ARG A 396 2.47 6.34 -10.74
CA ARG A 396 1.89 5.45 -11.75
C ARG A 396 2.01 4.02 -11.29
N VAL A 397 0.88 3.33 -11.27
CA VAL A 397 0.80 1.91 -10.95
C VAL A 397 0.68 1.14 -12.25
N LYS A 398 1.67 0.29 -12.53
CA LYS A 398 1.58 -0.66 -13.63
C LYS A 398 0.74 -1.84 -13.18
N ILE A 399 -0.27 -2.19 -13.97
CA ILE A 399 -1.08 -3.38 -13.76
C ILE A 399 -0.93 -4.20 -15.04
N GLY A 400 -0.29 -5.37 -14.91
CA GLY A 400 0.08 -6.24 -16.02
C GLY A 400 1.02 -5.61 -17.05
N ARG A 401 0.87 -6.00 -18.33
CA ARG A 401 1.85 -5.69 -19.39
C ARG A 401 1.65 -4.34 -20.08
N GLU A 402 0.44 -3.78 -20.06
CA GLU A 402 0.10 -2.56 -20.84
C GLU A 402 -0.73 -1.52 -20.08
N GLY A 403 -1.24 -1.85 -18.88
CA GLY A 403 -2.10 -0.97 -18.10
C GLY A 403 -1.29 -0.08 -17.16
N VAL A 404 -1.50 1.24 -17.25
CA VAL A 404 -0.94 2.20 -16.29
C VAL A 404 -2.08 3.02 -15.69
N MET A 405 -2.17 3.00 -14.37
CA MET A 405 -3.09 3.82 -13.58
C MET A 405 -2.33 5.00 -12.97
N SER A 406 -2.79 6.22 -13.24
CA SER A 406 -2.26 7.44 -12.59
C SER A 406 -2.95 7.63 -11.25
N ILE A 407 -2.16 7.77 -10.19
CA ILE A 407 -2.63 8.09 -8.83
C ILE A 407 -2.28 9.54 -8.56
N ASP A 408 -3.14 10.42 -9.04
CA ASP A 408 -3.00 11.88 -9.01
C ASP A 408 -3.84 12.55 -7.92
N ARG A 409 -4.61 11.77 -7.15
CA ARG A 409 -5.49 12.23 -6.05
C ARG A 409 -5.37 11.30 -4.84
N TRP A 410 -5.58 11.84 -3.65
CA TRP A 410 -5.50 11.10 -2.38
C TRP A 410 -6.58 10.05 -2.24
N TRP A 411 -7.81 10.33 -2.71
CA TRP A 411 -8.85 9.29 -2.71
C TRP A 411 -8.42 8.04 -3.51
N LYS A 412 -7.74 8.21 -4.66
CA LYS A 412 -7.22 7.09 -5.47
C LYS A 412 -6.15 6.31 -4.71
N TRP A 413 -5.25 7.03 -4.03
CA TRP A 413 -4.18 6.44 -3.24
C TRP A 413 -4.73 5.61 -2.07
N ILE A 414 -5.66 6.18 -1.32
CA ILE A 414 -6.27 5.53 -0.15
C ILE A 414 -7.07 4.31 -0.57
N ARG A 415 -7.93 4.41 -1.60
CA ARG A 415 -8.69 3.27 -2.13
C ARG A 415 -7.76 2.15 -2.63
N LEU A 416 -6.70 2.50 -3.36
CA LEU A 416 -5.72 1.51 -3.82
C LEU A 416 -5.04 0.78 -2.66
N ASN A 417 -4.65 1.51 -1.61
CA ASN A 417 -4.01 0.91 -0.43
C ASN A 417 -4.99 0.02 0.34
N SER A 418 -6.26 0.39 0.45
CA SER A 418 -7.31 -0.45 1.03
C SER A 418 -7.46 -1.76 0.24
N LEU A 419 -7.62 -1.69 -1.09
CA LEU A 419 -7.71 -2.87 -1.95
C LEU A 419 -6.48 -3.78 -1.84
N ARG A 420 -5.26 -3.21 -1.77
CA ARG A 420 -4.02 -3.96 -1.58
C ARG A 420 -3.90 -4.59 -0.20
N ARG A 421 -4.45 -3.97 0.84
CA ARG A 421 -4.49 -4.58 2.18
C ARG A 421 -5.32 -5.86 2.17
N VAL A 422 -6.47 -5.84 1.49
CA VAL A 422 -7.40 -6.97 1.41
C VAL A 422 -6.89 -8.05 0.45
N LEU A 423 -6.51 -7.67 -0.77
CA LEU A 423 -6.17 -8.59 -1.85
C LEU A 423 -4.66 -8.89 -1.95
N GLN A 424 -3.81 -8.09 -1.33
CA GLN A 424 -2.34 -8.23 -1.39
C GLN A 424 -1.85 -8.42 -2.84
N GLY A 425 -1.05 -9.46 -3.11
CA GLY A 425 -0.59 -9.80 -4.46
C GLY A 425 -1.70 -10.21 -5.44
N GLY A 426 -2.91 -10.53 -4.93
CA GLY A 426 -4.09 -10.89 -5.72
C GLY A 426 -4.78 -9.71 -6.41
N PHE A 427 -4.45 -8.46 -6.04
CA PHE A 427 -5.06 -7.25 -6.61
C PHE A 427 -5.07 -7.25 -8.15
N ALA A 428 -3.94 -7.59 -8.78
CA ALA A 428 -3.83 -7.59 -10.24
C ALA A 428 -4.73 -8.65 -10.87
N VAL A 429 -4.85 -9.84 -10.25
CA VAL A 429 -5.73 -10.91 -10.75
C VAL A 429 -7.18 -10.47 -10.73
N HIS A 430 -7.67 -9.97 -9.58
CA HIS A 430 -9.04 -9.50 -9.45
C HIS A 430 -9.37 -8.37 -10.41
N TYR A 431 -8.43 -7.44 -10.61
CA TYR A 431 -8.58 -6.37 -11.59
C TYR A 431 -8.78 -6.94 -13.01
N PHE A 432 -7.94 -7.89 -13.44
CA PHE A 432 -8.00 -8.43 -14.81
C PHE A 432 -9.15 -9.40 -15.04
N GLU A 433 -9.56 -10.15 -14.01
CA GLU A 433 -10.69 -11.07 -14.08
C GLU A 433 -12.04 -10.35 -13.97
N GLY A 434 -12.04 -9.03 -13.75
CA GLY A 434 -13.23 -8.20 -13.82
C GLY A 434 -14.04 -8.14 -12.53
N ASN A 435 -13.39 -8.25 -11.38
CA ASN A 435 -14.04 -8.04 -10.09
C ASN A 435 -14.61 -6.61 -10.02
N ARG A 436 -15.94 -6.50 -9.91
CA ARG A 436 -16.67 -5.22 -9.95
C ARG A 436 -16.25 -4.27 -8.84
N ALA A 437 -16.16 -4.76 -7.60
CA ALA A 437 -15.72 -3.94 -6.47
C ALA A 437 -14.33 -3.31 -6.73
N VAL A 438 -13.39 -4.09 -7.27
CA VAL A 438 -12.06 -3.57 -7.61
C VAL A 438 -12.10 -2.53 -8.73
N LEU A 439 -12.90 -2.77 -9.76
CA LEU A 439 -13.01 -1.88 -10.92
C LEU A 439 -13.76 -0.58 -10.60
N ASP A 440 -14.78 -0.65 -9.76
CA ASP A 440 -15.60 0.51 -9.38
C ASP A 440 -14.89 1.41 -8.35
N SER A 441 -14.00 0.83 -7.52
CA SER A 441 -13.20 1.60 -6.55
C SER A 441 -12.09 2.45 -7.17
N LEU A 442 -11.62 2.15 -8.40
CA LEU A 442 -10.47 2.81 -9.01
C LEU A 442 -10.77 3.36 -10.41
N PRO A 443 -10.13 4.46 -10.84
CA PRO A 443 -10.33 4.99 -12.19
C PRO A 443 -9.87 3.98 -13.27
N LEU A 444 -10.53 4.02 -14.43
CA LEU A 444 -10.18 3.19 -15.58
C LEU A 444 -8.73 3.43 -16.02
N MET A 445 -7.97 2.35 -16.25
CA MET A 445 -6.60 2.42 -16.74
C MET A 445 -6.50 3.02 -18.14
N MET A 446 -5.42 3.76 -18.37
CA MET A 446 -5.02 4.18 -19.71
C MET A 446 -3.96 3.21 -20.27
N ARG A 447 -4.07 2.92 -21.57
CA ARG A 447 -3.02 2.19 -22.28
C ARG A 447 -1.81 3.09 -22.44
N GLU A 448 -0.65 2.66 -21.96
CA GLU A 448 0.57 3.43 -22.15
C GLU A 448 0.89 3.47 -23.66
N PRO A 449 1.03 4.67 -24.28
CA PRO A 449 1.49 4.73 -25.67
C PRO A 449 2.87 4.08 -25.74
N PRO A 450 3.19 3.32 -26.80
CA PRO A 450 4.45 2.58 -26.88
C PRO A 450 5.62 3.54 -26.69
N SER A 451 6.37 3.35 -25.60
CA SER A 451 7.53 4.20 -25.33
C SER A 451 8.58 3.98 -26.41
N ASP A 452 8.81 4.99 -27.24
CA ASP A 452 9.76 4.98 -28.36
C ASP A 452 11.25 4.96 -27.91
N ARG A 453 11.51 4.56 -26.66
CA ARG A 453 12.85 4.45 -26.08
C ARG A 453 13.68 3.33 -26.70
N THR A 454 13.05 2.34 -27.34
CA THR A 454 13.77 1.29 -28.08
C THR A 454 14.18 1.73 -29.49
N SER A 455 13.45 2.68 -30.09
CA SER A 455 13.74 3.28 -31.40
C SER A 455 14.96 4.20 -31.36
N ALA A 456 15.14 4.94 -30.26
CA ALA A 456 16.30 5.81 -30.04
C ALA A 456 17.62 5.04 -29.83
N ARG A 457 17.57 3.80 -29.31
CA ARG A 457 18.78 2.97 -29.10
C ARG A 457 19.26 2.24 -30.35
N LYS A 458 18.40 2.02 -31.35
CA LYS A 458 18.78 1.40 -32.63
C LYS A 458 19.36 2.38 -33.64
N SER A 459 19.04 3.67 -33.55
CA SER A 459 19.58 4.73 -34.41
C SER A 459 20.99 5.21 -34.01
N ALA A 460 21.48 4.85 -32.82
CA ALA A 460 22.83 5.19 -32.35
C ALA A 460 23.93 4.16 -32.71
N LYS A 461 23.62 3.11 -33.49
CA LYS A 461 24.64 2.21 -34.07
C LYS A 461 24.67 2.38 -35.59
N GLY A 462 25.33 3.44 -36.03
CA GLY A 462 25.74 3.58 -37.43
C GLY A 462 26.63 2.41 -37.88
N PRO A 463 26.61 2.03 -39.16
CA PRO A 463 27.35 0.89 -39.67
C PRO A 463 28.86 1.16 -39.59
N ARG A 464 29.59 0.34 -38.84
CA ARG A 464 31.06 0.32 -38.85
C ARG A 464 31.52 -0.13 -40.23
N ASN A 465 31.97 0.83 -41.03
CA ASN A 465 32.53 0.60 -42.35
C ASN A 465 33.88 -0.13 -42.22
N ASN A 466 33.89 -1.43 -42.43
CA ASN A 466 35.11 -2.25 -42.51
C ASN A 466 35.59 -2.24 -43.97
N HIS A 467 36.38 -1.22 -44.36
CA HIS A 467 37.13 -1.26 -45.62
C HIS A 467 38.52 -1.85 -45.40
N ARG A 468 38.61 -3.14 -45.73
CA ARG A 468 39.84 -3.92 -45.84
C ARG A 468 40.53 -3.50 -47.15
N TRP A 469 41.69 -2.86 -47.04
CA TRP A 469 42.53 -2.50 -48.17
C TRP A 469 43.02 -3.76 -48.87
N ALA A 470 42.58 -3.99 -50.11
CA ALA A 470 43.18 -4.94 -51.03
C ALA A 470 43.97 -4.14 -52.07
N VAL A 471 45.28 -4.33 -52.04
CA VAL A 471 46.25 -3.77 -52.99
C VAL A 471 46.15 -4.57 -54.29
N HIS A 472 45.91 -3.90 -55.41
CA HIS A 472 46.29 -4.41 -56.73
C HIS A 472 46.97 -3.33 -57.56
N HIS A 473 48.13 -3.72 -58.09
CA HIS A 473 49.07 -3.02 -58.95
C HIS A 473 48.56 -2.82 -60.39
N HIS A 474 49.27 -1.93 -61.09
CA HIS A 474 49.34 -1.66 -62.54
C HIS A 474 48.26 -0.72 -63.09
N SER A 475 48.54 0.23 -63.99
CA SER A 475 49.77 0.76 -64.62
C SER A 475 49.34 1.96 -65.49
N ASP A 476 50.24 2.95 -65.61
CA ASP A 476 50.46 3.92 -66.70
C ASP A 476 49.32 4.26 -67.67
N GLU A 477 48.99 5.56 -67.79
CA GLU A 477 49.29 6.39 -68.99
C GLU A 477 48.94 7.87 -68.73
N ASP A 478 49.89 8.72 -69.15
CA ASP A 478 49.92 10.20 -69.32
C ASP A 478 49.92 11.18 -68.13
#